data_AF-A0A200PT83-F1
#
_entry.id   AF-A0A200PT83-F1
#
_cell.length_a   1.000
_cell.length_b   1.000
_cell.length_c   1.000
_cell.angle_alpha   90.00
_cell.angle_beta   90.00
_cell.angle_gamma   90.00
#
_symmetry.space_group_name_H-M   'P 1'
#
loop_
_entity.id
_entity.type
_entity.pdbx_description
1 polymer ?
#
loop_
_entity_poly.entity_id
_entity_poly.type
_entity_poly.pdbx_seq_one_letter_code
_entity_poly.pdbx_strand_id
1 'polypeptide(L)'
;MAKYTKSNGFWITYYKKSSTWAGIRWVIDSLHSNTRWIVGNERTISLWKENWISNQSILESLNIQNFPFELISKLSEIIHDGVWVFPTALKKIQLYMGVDPESIPNPMGGSDRRIWPHNLNGNFTVTSAYNILRNILRKSIIPRISS
;
A
#
# COMPACT_ATOMS: atom_id res chain seq x y z
N MET A 1 -1.16 5.18 -12.89
CA MET A 1 -1.70 3.82 -12.58
C MET A 1 -3.00 3.51 -13.31
N ALA A 2 -3.90 4.48 -13.52
CA ALA A 2 -5.24 4.29 -14.10
C ALA A 2 -5.35 3.30 -15.29
N LYS A 3 -4.37 3.26 -16.19
CA LYS A 3 -4.35 2.31 -17.33
C LYS A 3 -4.30 0.83 -16.92
N TYR A 4 -3.76 0.52 -15.74
CA TYR A 4 -3.47 -0.84 -15.25
C TYR A 4 -4.16 -1.15 -13.92
N THR A 5 -5.07 -0.29 -13.49
CA THR A 5 -5.91 -0.46 -12.31
C THR A 5 -7.39 -0.46 -12.72
N LYS A 6 -8.22 -1.15 -11.94
CA LYS A 6 -9.68 -1.11 -12.00
C LYS A 6 -10.18 0.25 -11.47
N SER A 7 -11.47 0.52 -11.64
CA SER A 7 -12.13 1.73 -11.11
C SER A 7 -11.96 1.87 -9.59
N ASN A 8 -11.99 0.75 -8.87
CA ASN A 8 -11.77 0.66 -7.43
C ASN A 8 -10.29 0.67 -7.01
N GLY A 9 -9.36 1.09 -7.88
CA GLY A 9 -7.94 1.23 -7.57
C GLY A 9 -7.10 -0.06 -7.50
N PHE A 10 -7.72 -1.25 -7.49
CA PHE A 10 -6.98 -2.51 -7.52
C PHE A 10 -6.35 -2.78 -8.88
N TRP A 11 -5.23 -3.49 -8.91
CA TRP A 11 -4.60 -3.88 -10.18
C TRP A 11 -5.52 -4.78 -11.01
N ILE A 12 -5.43 -4.65 -12.34
CA ILE A 12 -6.10 -5.59 -13.23
C ILE A 12 -5.44 -6.97 -13.09
N THR A 13 -6.26 -8.02 -12.99
CA THR A 13 -5.78 -9.41 -12.89
C THR A 13 -5.92 -10.17 -14.22
N TYR A 14 -6.60 -9.56 -15.20
CA TYR A 14 -6.85 -10.14 -16.51
C TYR A 14 -5.76 -9.77 -17.53
N TYR A 15 -5.72 -10.52 -18.63
CA TYR A 15 -4.79 -10.24 -19.73
C TYR A 15 -5.12 -8.92 -20.43
N LYS A 16 -4.12 -8.07 -20.60
CA LYS A 16 -4.21 -6.83 -21.39
C LYS A 16 -3.13 -6.83 -22.45
N LYS A 17 -3.52 -6.74 -23.73
CA LYS A 17 -2.60 -6.71 -24.87
C LYS A 17 -1.79 -5.41 -24.87
N SER A 18 -0.66 -5.41 -24.17
CA SER A 18 0.28 -4.29 -24.03
C SER A 18 1.68 -4.83 -23.72
N SER A 19 2.67 -4.45 -24.52
CA SER A 19 4.08 -4.82 -24.28
C SER A 19 4.57 -4.33 -22.91
N THR A 20 4.17 -3.12 -22.51
CA THR A 20 4.44 -2.57 -21.17
C THR A 20 3.78 -3.37 -20.04
N TRP A 21 2.57 -3.92 -20.25
CA TRP A 21 1.87 -4.69 -19.22
C TRP A 21 2.57 -6.01 -18.91
N ALA A 22 3.15 -6.68 -19.91
CA ALA A 22 3.93 -7.90 -19.70
C ALA A 22 5.09 -7.65 -18.73
N GLY A 23 5.85 -6.57 -18.93
CA GLY A 23 6.92 -6.16 -18.00
C GLY A 23 6.40 -5.76 -16.61
N ILE A 24 5.30 -5.01 -16.53
CA ILE A 24 4.69 -4.63 -15.25
C ILE A 24 4.22 -5.86 -14.47
N ARG A 25 3.65 -6.87 -15.14
CA ARG A 25 3.16 -8.10 -14.51
C ARG A 25 4.26 -8.84 -13.76
N TRP A 26 5.49 -8.86 -14.29
CA TRP A 26 6.63 -9.48 -13.63
C TRP A 26 7.04 -8.80 -12.33
N VAL A 27 6.77 -7.49 -12.21
CA VAL A 27 7.15 -6.70 -11.04
C VAL A 27 5.94 -6.27 -10.21
N ILE A 28 4.76 -6.80 -10.51
CA ILE A 28 3.51 -6.24 -9.97
C ILE A 28 3.39 -6.42 -8.46
N ASP A 29 3.90 -7.52 -7.92
CA ASP A 29 3.94 -7.75 -6.48
C ASP A 29 4.90 -6.77 -5.80
N SER A 30 6.07 -6.54 -6.41
CA SER A 30 7.00 -5.48 -5.95
C SER A 30 6.35 -4.10 -6.05
N LEU A 31 5.59 -3.82 -7.11
CA LEU A 31 4.86 -2.56 -7.24
C LEU A 31 3.75 -2.44 -6.19
N HIS A 32 3.05 -3.52 -5.86
CA HIS A 32 2.00 -3.55 -4.86
C HIS A 32 2.53 -3.07 -3.51
N SER A 33 3.65 -3.65 -3.03
CA SER A 33 4.32 -3.23 -1.79
C SER A 33 4.88 -1.80 -1.86
N ASN A 34 5.05 -1.23 -3.06
CA ASN A 34 5.51 0.15 -3.28
C ASN A 34 4.35 1.10 -3.66
N THR A 35 3.10 0.70 -3.42
CA THR A 35 1.94 1.59 -3.52
C THR A 35 1.34 1.88 -2.16
N ARG A 36 0.64 3.00 -2.05
CA ARG A 36 -0.13 3.37 -0.85
C ARG A 36 -1.57 3.68 -1.22
N TRP A 37 -2.51 3.40 -0.34
CA TRP A 37 -3.90 3.82 -0.47
C TRP A 37 -4.12 5.21 0.12
N ILE A 38 -4.87 6.01 -0.61
CA ILE A 38 -5.64 7.13 -0.06
C ILE A 38 -7.07 6.63 0.11
N VAL A 39 -7.54 6.67 1.36
CA VAL A 39 -8.81 6.11 1.76
C VAL A 39 -9.91 7.13 1.47
N GLY A 40 -10.90 6.70 0.70
CA GLY A 40 -12.13 7.41 0.42
C GLY A 40 -13.32 6.72 1.07
N ASN A 41 -14.44 6.65 0.36
CA ASN A 41 -15.72 6.13 0.83
C ASN A 41 -15.96 4.67 0.42
N GLU A 42 -15.10 4.09 -0.42
CA GLU A 42 -15.37 2.80 -1.06
C GLU A 42 -15.05 1.58 -0.17
N ARG A 43 -14.60 1.79 1.07
CA ARG A 43 -14.77 0.89 2.24
C ARG A 43 -14.32 -0.57 2.06
N THR A 44 -13.57 -0.91 1.02
CA THR A 44 -13.19 -2.31 0.68
C THR A 44 -11.73 -2.63 0.98
N ILE A 45 -10.93 -1.61 1.31
CA ILE A 45 -9.52 -1.75 1.67
C ILE A 45 -9.39 -2.59 2.94
N SER A 46 -8.53 -3.61 2.90
CA SER A 46 -8.21 -4.43 4.07
C SER A 46 -7.44 -3.60 5.10
N LEU A 47 -7.85 -3.69 6.36
CA LEU A 47 -7.18 -3.02 7.47
C LEU A 47 -5.74 -3.52 7.66
N TRP A 48 -5.51 -4.81 7.41
CA TRP A 48 -4.26 -5.48 7.76
C TRP A 48 -3.26 -5.61 6.60
N LYS A 49 -3.76 -5.92 5.40
CA LYS A 49 -2.94 -6.31 4.24
C LYS A 49 -2.50 -5.15 3.36
N GLU A 50 -3.16 -4.00 3.48
CA GLU A 50 -2.97 -2.89 2.56
C GLU A 50 -2.13 -1.77 3.20
N ASN A 51 -1.36 -1.09 2.36
CA ASN A 51 -0.54 0.04 2.77
C ASN A 51 -1.39 1.31 2.80
N TRP A 52 -2.17 1.53 3.86
CA TRP A 52 -3.01 2.74 4.00
C TRP A 52 -2.44 3.72 5.03
N ILE A 53 -1.78 3.20 6.08
CA ILE A 53 -1.24 4.01 7.17
C ILE A 53 0.24 4.36 7.00
N SER A 54 1.01 3.50 6.32
CA SER A 54 2.45 3.68 6.13
C SER A 54 2.91 3.15 4.77
N ASN A 55 4.23 3.03 4.55
CA ASN A 55 4.79 2.36 3.37
C ASN A 55 4.77 0.82 3.47
N GLN A 56 4.46 0.29 4.63
CA GLN A 56 4.33 -1.14 4.89
C GLN A 56 2.95 -1.41 5.53
N SER A 57 2.45 -2.60 5.27
CA SER A 57 1.19 -3.07 5.85
C SER A 57 1.38 -3.35 7.34
N ILE A 58 0.28 -3.45 8.09
CA ILE A 58 0.35 -3.82 9.51
C ILE A 58 0.94 -5.22 9.66
N LEU A 59 0.63 -6.14 8.73
CA LEU A 59 1.17 -7.49 8.76
C LEU A 59 2.68 -7.56 8.57
N GLU A 60 3.20 -6.84 7.58
CA GLU A 60 4.64 -6.75 7.34
C GLU A 60 5.32 -6.13 8.57
N SER A 61 4.71 -5.10 9.17
CA SER A 61 5.25 -4.42 10.36
C SER A 61 5.33 -5.34 11.58
N LEU A 62 4.35 -6.21 11.77
CA LEU A 62 4.29 -7.17 12.87
C LEU A 62 5.01 -8.50 12.55
N ASN A 63 5.60 -8.63 11.36
CA ASN A 63 6.23 -9.85 10.86
C ASN A 63 5.32 -11.11 10.97
N ILE A 64 4.02 -10.94 10.70
CA ILE A 64 3.03 -12.02 10.75
C ILE A 64 3.01 -12.73 9.39
N GLN A 65 3.64 -13.90 9.31
CA GLN A 65 3.70 -14.70 8.08
C GLN A 65 2.45 -15.57 7.86
N ASN A 66 1.92 -16.16 8.94
CA ASN A 66 0.71 -16.97 8.90
C ASN A 66 -0.48 -16.12 9.32
N PHE A 67 -1.13 -15.49 8.35
CA PHE A 67 -2.32 -14.68 8.58
C PHE A 67 -3.46 -15.59 9.08
N PRO A 68 -3.91 -15.48 10.33
CA PRO A 68 -5.12 -16.19 10.74
C PRO A 68 -6.27 -15.72 9.84
N PHE A 69 -7.07 -16.66 9.36
CA PHE A 69 -8.18 -16.42 8.43
C PHE A 69 -9.19 -15.38 8.96
N GLU A 70 -9.12 -15.07 10.26
CA GLU A 70 -10.01 -14.23 11.06
C GLU A 70 -9.74 -12.72 10.95
N LEU A 71 -8.60 -12.29 10.38
CA LEU A 71 -8.27 -10.86 10.22
C LEU A 71 -8.88 -10.27 8.91
N ILE A 72 -10.17 -10.52 8.66
CA ILE A 72 -10.87 -10.07 7.43
C ILE A 72 -11.30 -8.60 7.50
N SER A 73 -11.02 -7.92 8.62
CA SER A 73 -11.48 -6.56 8.87
C SER A 73 -11.10 -5.57 7.76
N LYS A 74 -12.08 -4.74 7.42
CA LYS A 74 -11.94 -3.65 6.45
C LYS A 74 -11.79 -2.32 7.17
N LEU A 75 -11.24 -1.33 6.47
CA LEU A 75 -11.19 0.05 7.00
C LEU A 75 -12.57 0.62 7.32
N SER A 76 -13.63 0.11 6.68
CA SER A 76 -15.00 0.48 6.98
C SER A 76 -15.45 0.20 8.41
N GLU A 77 -14.77 -0.70 9.12
CA GLU A 77 -15.07 -1.04 10.52
C GLU A 77 -14.47 -0.04 11.52
N ILE A 78 -13.56 0.83 11.07
CA ILE A 78 -12.87 1.83 11.91
C ILE A 78 -13.04 3.26 11.37
N ILE A 79 -14.01 3.47 10.48
CA ILE A 79 -14.37 4.78 9.94
C ILE A 79 -15.85 5.00 10.21
N HIS A 80 -16.15 5.99 11.06
CA HIS A 80 -17.51 6.40 11.39
C HIS A 80 -17.68 7.86 11.02
N ASP A 81 -18.72 8.16 10.25
CA ASP A 81 -19.05 9.51 9.77
C ASP A 81 -17.86 10.26 9.13
N GLY A 82 -17.03 9.52 8.38
CA GLY A 82 -15.86 10.07 7.70
C GLY A 82 -14.67 10.36 8.61
N VAL A 83 -14.69 9.89 9.86
CA VAL A 83 -13.62 10.07 10.84
C VAL A 83 -13.06 8.72 11.26
N TRP A 84 -11.75 8.67 11.50
CA TRP A 84 -11.10 7.49 12.06
C TRP A 84 -11.52 7.25 13.51
N VAL A 85 -11.98 6.03 13.80
CA VAL A 85 -12.25 5.56 15.17
C VAL A 85 -11.34 4.38 15.45
N PHE A 86 -10.09 4.68 15.83
CA PHE A 86 -9.09 3.65 16.07
C PHE A 86 -9.30 2.96 17.42
N PRO A 87 -9.44 1.63 17.46
CA PRO A 87 -9.35 0.86 18.70
C PRO A 87 -7.99 1.07 19.39
N THR A 88 -7.96 0.99 20.72
CA THR A 88 -6.73 1.19 21.51
C THR A 88 -5.58 0.28 21.07
N ALA A 89 -5.88 -0.97 20.70
CA ALA A 89 -4.88 -1.91 20.19
C ALA A 89 -4.26 -1.41 18.88
N LEU A 90 -5.08 -0.86 17.98
CA LEU A 90 -4.61 -0.32 16.71
C LEU A 90 -3.74 0.92 16.96
N LYS A 91 -4.13 1.83 17.85
CA LYS A 91 -3.30 3.00 18.23
C LYS A 91 -1.89 2.61 18.69
N LYS A 92 -1.76 1.54 19.49
CA LYS A 92 -0.45 1.00 19.90
C LYS A 92 0.37 0.50 18.71
N ILE A 93 -0.27 -0.15 17.74
CA ILE A 93 0.39 -0.59 16.50
C ILE A 93 0.86 0.62 15.70
N GLN A 94 0.07 1.68 15.59
CA GLN A 94 0.47 2.92 14.89
C GLN A 94 1.75 3.50 15.50
N LEU A 95 1.78 3.63 16.83
CA LEU A 95 2.95 4.12 17.56
C LEU A 95 4.17 3.20 17.36
N TYR A 96 3.98 1.87 17.40
CA TYR A 96 5.05 0.90 17.11
C TYR A 96 5.61 1.07 15.68
N MET A 97 4.75 1.41 14.72
CA MET A 97 5.12 1.69 13.34
C MET A 97 5.72 3.10 13.15
N GLY A 98 5.88 3.89 14.22
CA GLY A 98 6.37 5.27 14.15
C GLY A 98 5.38 6.25 13.51
N VAL A 99 4.09 5.91 13.51
CA VAL A 99 3.01 6.77 13.00
C VAL A 99 2.28 7.40 14.17
N ASP A 100 2.24 8.73 14.20
CA ASP A 100 1.42 9.48 15.15
C ASP A 100 -0.06 9.35 14.75
N PRO A 101 -0.94 8.76 15.60
CA PRO A 101 -2.37 8.61 15.31
C PRO A 101 -3.07 9.91 14.93
N GLU A 102 -2.65 11.04 15.52
CA GLU A 102 -3.27 12.36 15.31
C GLU A 102 -2.80 13.01 13.99
N SER A 103 -1.72 12.49 13.39
CA SER A 103 -1.18 13.00 12.12
C SER A 103 -1.86 12.42 10.88
N ILE A 104 -2.74 11.42 11.05
CA ILE A 104 -3.40 10.74 9.93
C ILE A 104 -4.59 11.57 9.48
N PRO A 105 -4.59 12.07 8.22
CA PRO A 105 -5.72 12.83 7.72
C PRO A 105 -6.97 11.94 7.66
N ASN A 106 -8.12 12.52 8.01
CA ASN A 106 -9.40 11.86 7.82
C ASN A 106 -9.64 11.54 6.33
N PRO A 107 -10.35 10.44 6.01
CA PRO A 107 -10.71 10.11 4.64
C PRO A 107 -11.38 11.30 3.94
N MET A 108 -10.87 11.71 2.78
CA MET A 108 -11.29 12.96 2.09
C MET A 108 -12.61 12.85 1.30
N GLY A 109 -13.43 11.84 1.58
CA GLY A 109 -14.55 11.46 0.71
C GLY A 109 -14.09 10.99 -0.68
N GLY A 110 -15.03 10.67 -1.57
CA GLY A 110 -14.73 10.18 -2.93
C GLY A 110 -14.34 8.70 -2.97
N SER A 111 -13.79 8.22 -4.08
CA SER A 111 -13.41 6.81 -4.26
C SER A 111 -12.04 6.49 -3.66
N ASP A 112 -11.88 5.25 -3.19
CA ASP A 112 -10.58 4.71 -2.76
C ASP A 112 -9.59 4.76 -3.93
N ARG A 113 -8.36 5.23 -3.70
CA ARG A 113 -7.36 5.34 -4.78
C ARG A 113 -5.96 4.93 -4.33
N ARG A 114 -5.25 4.24 -5.23
CA ARG A 114 -3.82 3.96 -5.05
C ARG A 114 -2.97 5.10 -5.58
N ILE A 115 -1.98 5.47 -4.79
CA ILE A 115 -0.93 6.41 -5.13
C ILE A 115 0.42 5.71 -5.16
N TRP A 116 1.34 6.35 -5.88
CA TRP A 116 2.74 6.00 -5.93
C TRP A 116 3.52 6.95 -5.02
N PRO A 117 3.87 6.56 -3.77
CA PRO A 117 4.44 7.45 -2.78
C PRO A 117 5.89 7.87 -3.09
N HIS A 118 6.46 7.45 -4.22
CA HIS A 118 7.84 7.70 -4.60
C HIS A 118 8.03 8.91 -5.53
N ASN A 119 6.97 9.70 -5.76
CA ASN A 119 7.10 11.05 -6.28
C ASN A 119 6.07 11.99 -5.64
N LEU A 120 6.36 13.29 -5.70
CA LEU A 120 5.56 14.33 -5.02
C LEU A 120 4.09 14.35 -5.47
N ASN A 121 3.82 13.97 -6.71
CA ASN A 121 2.47 14.00 -7.28
C ASN A 121 1.69 12.68 -7.06
N GLY A 122 2.26 11.69 -6.38
CA GLY A 122 1.62 10.39 -6.17
C GLY A 122 1.39 9.57 -7.44
N ASN A 123 2.04 9.94 -8.55
CA ASN A 123 1.77 9.41 -9.89
C ASN A 123 2.81 8.37 -10.29
N PHE A 124 2.36 7.18 -10.69
CA PHE A 124 3.26 6.18 -11.24
C PHE A 124 3.96 6.65 -12.53
N THR A 125 5.28 6.50 -12.59
CA THR A 125 6.06 6.63 -13.82
C THR A 125 7.00 5.43 -14.01
N VAL A 126 7.26 5.04 -15.25
CA VAL A 126 8.19 3.93 -15.55
C VAL A 126 9.58 4.22 -14.99
N THR A 127 10.06 5.47 -15.11
CA THR A 127 11.37 5.90 -14.61
C THR A 127 11.49 5.73 -13.09
N SER A 128 10.46 6.12 -12.32
CA SER A 128 10.50 5.97 -10.86
C SER A 128 10.47 4.50 -10.43
N ALA A 129 9.66 3.66 -11.09
CA ALA A 129 9.64 2.22 -10.85
C ALA A 129 10.98 1.56 -11.19
N TYR A 130 11.60 1.93 -12.31
CA TYR A 130 12.92 1.47 -12.70
C TYR A 130 13.98 1.84 -11.65
N ASN A 131 13.96 3.08 -11.15
CA ASN A 131 14.92 3.52 -10.12
C ASN A 131 14.76 2.74 -8.81
N ILE A 132 13.52 2.44 -8.39
CA ILE A 132 13.27 1.60 -7.21
C ILE A 132 13.82 0.19 -7.43
N LEU A 133 13.48 -0.45 -8.55
CA LEU A 133 13.95 -1.80 -8.88
C LEU A 133 15.48 -1.86 -8.95
N ARG A 134 16.10 -0.87 -9.60
CA ARG A 134 17.57 -0.73 -9.65
C ARG A 134 18.18 -0.64 -8.25
N ASN A 135 17.55 0.10 -7.33
CA ASN A 135 18.02 0.24 -5.96
C ASN A 135 17.82 -1.05 -5.14
N ILE A 136 16.70 -1.75 -5.32
CA ILE A 136 16.46 -3.05 -4.68
C ILE A 136 17.53 -4.06 -5.12
N LEU A 137 17.77 -4.17 -6.44
CA LEU A 137 18.77 -5.08 -7.00
C LEU A 137 20.19 -4.74 -6.55
N ARG A 138 20.53 -3.45 -6.43
CA ARG A 138 21.82 -3.01 -5.88
C ARG A 138 22.01 -3.45 -4.42
N LYS A 139 20.97 -3.34 -3.60
CA LYS A 139 21.01 -3.73 -2.18
C LYS A 139 21.05 -5.24 -1.99
N SER A 140 20.51 -6.03 -2.92
CA SER A 140 20.54 -7.50 -2.85
C SER A 140 21.85 -8.11 -3.35
N ILE A 141 22.63 -7.39 -4.17
CA ILE A 141 23.86 -7.91 -4.80
C ILE A 141 25.14 -7.49 -4.04
N ILE A 142 25.09 -6.42 -3.23
CA ILE A 142 26.21 -6.04 -2.37
C ILE A 142 26.01 -6.74 -1.00
N PRO A 143 26.80 -7.78 -0.64
CA PRO A 143 26.74 -8.31 0.70
C PRO A 143 27.13 -7.19 1.67
N ARG A 144 26.39 -7.12 2.78
CA ARG A 144 26.61 -6.19 3.88
C ARG A 144 27.98 -6.47 4.50
N ILE A 145 29.05 -5.97 3.88
CA ILE A 145 30.40 -5.96 4.45
C ILE A 145 30.50 -4.69 5.30
N SER A 146 30.92 -4.91 6.56
CA SER A 146 31.24 -3.94 7.62
C SER A 146 30.03 -3.24 8.26
N SER A 147 29.93 -3.12 9.59
CA SER A 147 30.82 -3.44 10.73
C SER A 147 29.97 -3.60 11.98
#